data_AF-A0A7Z9WE74-F1
#
_entry.id   AF-A0A7Z9WE74-F1
#
_cell.length_a   1.000
_cell.length_b   1.000
_cell.length_c   1.000
_cell.angle_alpha   90.00
_cell.angle_beta   90.00
_cell.angle_gamma   90.00
#
_symmetry.space_group_name_H-M   'P 1'
#
loop_
_entity.id
_entity.type
_entity.pdbx_description
1 polymer ?
#
loop_
_entity_poly.entity_id
_entity_poly.type
_entity_poly.pdbx_seq_one_letter_code
_entity_poly.pdbx_strand_id
1 'polypeptide(L)'
;GIYYYFEHTEEGEKLIITDSSTAHTEIQGETTIPYSPPSALIPEEEEVIRSFMCRQKIIPKKIILKDYNYRKPSLELKVEKEVNPKGRGIVYLYGEHFKDPEEGKELAKLRAEQIACRGKLFIGESTCPQLCPGFFFDLKEHYRDSFNQKYLIIELEHEGSQAGILVAGLSSEEASGEREPGYINRFTLIPSDVQFRPEVKTPKPRFYGTINAKVDASGDGKYAELDDQGRYKVILPFDMSGREGGKASRWIRMAQPYAGEDYGMHFPLHKGTEVLLTFVDGDPDRPIIVASVPNPETKTPVTSENQTQAILRTAGGNEIKHEDKDGNQLMRLTCPTANTVVRLGAPNPKGDKGIDQRTDENMATVIGGWETRTVGSTSGNMTPA
;
A
#
# COMPACT_ATOMS: atom_id res chain seq x y z
N GLY A 1 -13.57 -3.82 7.31
CA GLY A 1 -13.11 -4.33 8.62
C GLY A 1 -13.64 -5.71 8.84
N ILE A 2 -13.32 -6.61 7.92
CA ILE A 2 -13.76 -7.99 7.90
C ILE A 2 -13.02 -8.75 9.01
N TYR A 3 -13.72 -9.63 9.68
CA TYR A 3 -13.18 -10.60 10.63
C TYR A 3 -13.86 -11.95 10.40
N TYR A 4 -13.44 -12.95 11.17
CA TYR A 4 -14.01 -14.28 11.07
C TYR A 4 -14.09 -14.95 12.44
N TYR A 5 -14.95 -15.96 12.52
CA TYR A 5 -15.03 -16.92 13.62
C TYR A 5 -15.42 -18.29 13.06
N PHE A 6 -15.40 -19.32 13.90
CA PHE A 6 -15.73 -20.68 13.50
C PHE A 6 -17.03 -21.14 14.14
N GLU A 7 -17.86 -21.82 13.36
CA GLU A 7 -18.97 -22.64 13.84
C GLU A 7 -18.54 -24.10 13.74
N HIS A 8 -18.52 -24.80 14.88
CA HIS A 8 -18.15 -26.21 14.95
C HIS A 8 -19.43 -27.06 14.93
N THR A 9 -19.54 -27.98 13.97
CA THR A 9 -20.63 -28.96 13.88
C THR A 9 -20.08 -30.37 13.79
N GLU A 10 -20.93 -31.39 13.98
CA GLU A 10 -20.52 -32.79 13.83
C GLU A 10 -20.02 -33.14 12.42
N GLU A 11 -20.47 -32.40 11.40
CA GLU A 11 -20.09 -32.59 9.99
C GLU A 11 -18.77 -31.89 9.63
N GLY A 12 -18.27 -30.99 10.48
CA GLY A 12 -17.04 -30.25 10.28
C GLY A 12 -17.09 -28.81 10.80
N GLU A 13 -16.06 -28.04 10.46
CA GLU A 13 -15.91 -26.65 10.91
C GLU A 13 -16.22 -25.69 9.77
N LYS A 14 -17.02 -24.65 10.06
CA LYS A 14 -17.37 -23.59 9.10
C LYS A 14 -16.68 -22.30 9.47
N LEU A 15 -15.89 -21.75 8.54
CA LEU A 15 -15.34 -20.41 8.65
C LEU A 15 -16.39 -19.37 8.28
N ILE A 16 -16.86 -18.60 9.25
CA ILE A 16 -17.81 -17.51 9.03
C ILE A 16 -17.03 -16.21 8.85
N ILE A 17 -17.12 -15.61 7.66
CA ILE A 17 -16.51 -14.31 7.34
C ILE A 17 -17.59 -13.24 7.40
N THR A 18 -17.39 -12.21 8.22
CA THR A 18 -18.37 -11.14 8.42
C THR A 18 -17.69 -9.79 8.70
N ASP A 19 -18.46 -8.72 8.58
CA ASP A 19 -18.09 -7.36 8.96
C ASP A 19 -19.20 -6.64 9.76
N SER A 20 -20.20 -7.38 10.25
CA SER A 20 -21.35 -6.82 10.96
C SER A 20 -21.70 -7.61 12.20
N SER A 21 -22.07 -6.91 13.27
CA SER A 21 -22.56 -7.51 14.51
C SER A 21 -23.83 -8.34 14.31
N THR A 22 -24.61 -8.07 13.26
CA THR A 22 -25.85 -8.78 12.94
C THR A 22 -25.67 -10.21 12.44
N ALA A 23 -24.44 -10.60 12.07
CA ALA A 23 -24.15 -11.95 11.61
C ALA A 23 -23.95 -12.94 12.76
N HIS A 24 -23.75 -12.44 13.98
CA HIS A 24 -23.53 -13.27 15.16
C HIS A 24 -24.86 -13.81 15.70
N THR A 25 -24.82 -15.05 16.17
CA THR A 25 -25.94 -15.74 16.82
C THR A 25 -25.61 -16.02 18.27
N GLU A 26 -26.60 -16.49 19.04
CA GLU A 26 -26.34 -17.00 20.39
C GLU A 26 -25.50 -18.27 20.36
N ILE A 27 -24.83 -18.56 21.49
CA ILE A 27 -24.25 -19.86 21.76
C ILE A 27 -25.29 -20.99 21.62
N GLN A 28 -24.82 -22.20 21.33
CA GLN A 28 -25.67 -23.39 21.35
C GLN A 28 -25.99 -23.76 22.81
N GLY A 29 -27.24 -24.15 23.08
CA GLY A 29 -27.66 -24.57 24.42
C GLY A 29 -28.25 -23.44 25.25
N GLU A 30 -27.86 -23.35 26.53
CA GLU A 30 -28.38 -22.34 27.46
C GLU A 30 -27.72 -21.00 27.15
N THR A 31 -28.53 -20.00 26.82
CA THR A 31 -28.04 -18.69 26.37
C THR A 31 -27.85 -17.72 27.54
N THR A 32 -28.52 -17.97 28.66
CA THR A 32 -28.44 -17.16 29.86
C THR A 32 -27.56 -17.85 30.90
N ILE A 33 -26.41 -17.25 31.21
CA ILE A 33 -25.45 -17.83 32.16
C ILE A 33 -25.43 -16.96 33.43
N PRO A 34 -25.68 -17.54 34.62
CA PRO A 34 -25.63 -16.79 35.87
C PRO A 34 -24.19 -16.53 36.30
N TYR A 35 -23.99 -15.38 36.95
CA TYR A 35 -22.76 -15.06 37.65
C TYR A 35 -22.81 -15.60 39.08
N SER A 36 -21.89 -16.50 39.40
CA SER A 36 -21.80 -17.12 40.72
C SER A 36 -20.33 -17.17 41.16
N PRO A 37 -19.90 -16.26 42.07
CA PRO A 37 -18.51 -16.23 42.51
C PRO A 37 -18.15 -17.51 43.27
N PRO A 38 -16.89 -17.97 43.24
CA PRO A 38 -16.46 -19.15 43.97
C PRO A 38 -16.87 -19.06 45.44
N SER A 39 -17.74 -19.97 45.88
CA SER A 39 -18.14 -20.14 47.27
C SER A 39 -18.10 -21.63 47.61
N ALA A 40 -17.89 -21.96 48.89
CA ALA A 40 -17.79 -23.35 49.35
C ALA A 40 -19.08 -24.18 49.20
N LEU A 41 -20.18 -23.58 48.70
CA LEU A 41 -21.52 -24.17 48.63
C LEU A 41 -22.02 -24.39 47.19
N ILE A 42 -21.28 -23.97 46.17
CA ILE A 42 -21.70 -24.14 44.76
C ILE A 42 -21.17 -25.50 44.27
N PRO A 43 -22.04 -26.38 43.75
CA PRO A 43 -21.60 -27.62 43.11
C PRO A 43 -20.61 -27.31 41.98
N GLU A 44 -19.50 -28.04 41.91
CA GLU A 44 -18.50 -27.88 40.83
C GLU A 44 -19.08 -28.15 39.43
N GLU A 45 -20.25 -28.79 39.36
CA GLU A 45 -20.94 -29.19 38.13
C GLU A 45 -21.86 -28.11 37.55
N GLU A 46 -22.06 -26.96 38.23
CA GLU A 46 -22.87 -25.88 37.67
C GLU A 46 -22.10 -25.07 36.61
N GLU A 47 -22.72 -24.89 35.44
CA GLU A 47 -22.21 -24.05 34.35
C GLU A 47 -22.45 -22.56 34.66
N VAL A 48 -21.44 -21.89 35.22
CA VAL A 48 -21.57 -20.52 35.73
C VAL A 48 -20.38 -19.65 35.37
N ILE A 49 -20.59 -18.33 35.35
CA ILE A 49 -19.51 -17.36 35.29
C ILE A 49 -18.95 -17.17 36.71
N ARG A 50 -17.70 -17.57 36.96
CA ARG A 50 -17.07 -17.51 38.29
C ARG A 50 -16.41 -16.17 38.56
N SER A 51 -15.75 -15.60 37.57
CA SER A 51 -15.10 -14.28 37.70
C SER A 51 -15.53 -13.38 36.55
N PHE A 52 -15.70 -12.09 36.84
CA PHE A 52 -16.14 -11.12 35.84
C PHE A 52 -15.60 -9.73 36.19
N MET A 53 -14.74 -9.20 35.32
CA MET A 53 -14.02 -7.95 35.53
C MET A 53 -14.18 -7.04 34.31
N CYS A 54 -14.45 -5.76 34.55
CA CYS A 54 -14.45 -4.75 33.50
C CYS A 54 -13.09 -4.05 33.45
N ARG A 55 -12.37 -4.19 32.33
CA ARG A 55 -11.13 -3.48 32.04
C ARG A 55 -11.41 -2.33 31.08
N GLN A 56 -11.13 -1.11 31.51
CA GLN A 56 -11.29 0.09 30.68
C GLN A 56 -9.94 0.76 30.42
N LYS A 57 -9.71 1.18 29.18
CA LYS A 57 -8.52 1.94 28.77
C LYS A 57 -8.92 3.29 28.20
N ILE A 58 -8.06 4.29 28.38
CA ILE A 58 -8.24 5.59 27.71
C ILE A 58 -7.97 5.39 26.23
N ILE A 59 -8.93 5.81 25.40
CA ILE A 59 -8.84 5.77 23.94
C ILE A 59 -8.86 7.20 23.38
N PRO A 60 -8.35 7.41 22.14
CA PRO A 60 -8.38 8.72 21.50
C PRO A 60 -9.78 9.31 21.38
N LYS A 61 -9.87 10.64 21.32
CA LYS A 61 -11.14 11.33 21.10
C LYS A 61 -11.62 11.13 19.66
N LYS A 62 -10.70 11.30 18.71
CA LYS A 62 -10.98 11.20 17.27
C LYS A 62 -9.78 10.67 16.49
N ILE A 63 -10.05 10.20 15.28
CA ILE A 63 -9.07 9.84 14.27
C ILE A 63 -9.18 10.78 13.07
N ILE A 64 -8.04 11.10 12.46
CA ILE A 64 -7.94 11.89 11.23
C ILE A 64 -7.17 11.04 10.21
N LEU A 65 -7.76 10.82 9.04
CA LEU A 65 -7.08 10.21 7.90
C LEU A 65 -6.79 11.28 6.85
N LYS A 66 -5.60 11.21 6.25
CA LYS A 66 -5.20 12.08 5.14
C LYS A 66 -4.52 11.29 4.02
N ASP A 67 -4.74 11.68 2.77
CA ASP A 67 -4.02 11.12 1.63
C ASP A 67 -3.86 12.15 0.49
N TYR A 68 -3.27 11.70 -0.61
CA TYR A 68 -3.13 12.44 -1.85
C TYR A 68 -3.49 11.56 -3.05
N ASN A 69 -4.41 12.04 -3.89
CA ASN A 69 -4.80 11.39 -5.14
C ASN A 69 -4.40 12.27 -6.34
N TYR A 70 -3.36 11.84 -7.06
CA TYR A 70 -2.86 12.57 -8.22
C TYR A 70 -3.89 12.74 -9.36
N ARG A 71 -4.93 11.91 -9.42
CA ARG A 71 -6.00 12.03 -10.43
C ARG A 71 -6.96 13.18 -10.13
N LYS A 72 -6.99 13.65 -8.87
CA LYS A 72 -7.79 14.78 -8.39
C LYS A 72 -6.92 15.62 -7.43
N PRO A 73 -5.84 16.26 -7.91
CA PRO A 73 -4.80 16.83 -7.05
C PRO A 73 -5.31 17.96 -6.13
N SER A 74 -6.33 18.70 -6.58
CA SER A 74 -6.96 19.78 -5.80
C SER A 74 -8.01 19.29 -4.81
N LEU A 75 -8.40 18.01 -4.84
CA LEU A 75 -9.38 17.45 -3.93
C LEU A 75 -8.71 17.17 -2.58
N GLU A 76 -9.17 17.86 -1.53
CA GLU A 76 -8.66 17.60 -0.18
C GLU A 76 -9.16 16.23 0.32
N LEU A 77 -8.23 15.28 0.40
CA LEU A 77 -8.46 13.97 0.99
C LEU A 77 -8.10 14.00 2.46
N LYS A 78 -8.96 14.64 3.25
CA LYS A 78 -8.86 14.70 4.71
C LYS A 78 -10.22 14.43 5.32
N VAL A 79 -10.28 13.43 6.19
CA VAL A 79 -11.52 13.01 6.87
C VAL A 79 -11.24 12.82 8.34
N GLU A 80 -12.25 13.10 9.18
CA GLU A 80 -12.17 12.88 10.61
C GLU A 80 -13.38 12.10 11.12
N LYS A 81 -13.15 11.29 12.16
CA LYS A 81 -14.20 10.51 12.81
C LYS A 81 -13.99 10.49 14.31
N GLU A 82 -15.07 10.73 15.06
CA GLU A 82 -15.06 10.57 16.50
C GLU A 82 -14.95 9.09 16.88
N VAL A 83 -14.10 8.79 17.86
CA VAL A 83 -13.89 7.46 18.42
C VAL A 83 -14.61 7.34 19.76
N ASN A 84 -14.39 8.32 20.65
CA ASN A 84 -15.05 8.39 21.94
C ASN A 84 -15.13 9.86 22.41
N PRO A 85 -16.32 10.42 22.70
CA PRO A 85 -16.47 11.80 23.17
C PRO A 85 -15.63 12.14 24.41
N LYS A 86 -15.46 11.15 25.31
CA LYS A 86 -14.68 11.25 26.56
C LYS A 86 -13.21 10.85 26.38
N GLY A 87 -12.82 10.47 25.17
CA GLY A 87 -11.44 10.13 24.83
C GLY A 87 -10.51 11.34 24.90
N ARG A 88 -9.20 11.07 24.88
CA ARG A 88 -8.15 12.12 24.90
C ARG A 88 -7.14 11.91 23.78
N GLY A 89 -6.75 12.99 23.12
CA GLY A 89 -5.79 12.94 22.01
C GLY A 89 -6.42 12.61 20.66
N ILE A 90 -5.58 12.63 19.63
CA ILE A 90 -5.94 12.42 18.23
C ILE A 90 -4.99 11.39 17.65
N VAL A 91 -5.53 10.44 16.89
CA VAL A 91 -4.74 9.57 16.01
C VAL A 91 -4.75 10.16 14.61
N TYR A 92 -3.58 10.38 14.02
CA TYR A 92 -3.44 10.89 12.65
C TYR A 92 -2.74 9.84 11.79
N LEU A 93 -3.39 9.41 10.71
CA LEU A 93 -2.85 8.44 9.76
C LEU A 93 -2.77 9.08 8.37
N TYR A 94 -1.65 8.85 7.69
CA TYR A 94 -1.42 9.29 6.31
C TYR A 94 -1.10 8.10 5.41
N GLY A 95 -1.64 8.09 4.20
CA GLY A 95 -1.32 7.06 3.19
C GLY A 95 -2.14 5.77 3.28
N GLU A 96 -3.42 5.87 3.70
CA GLU A 96 -4.37 4.74 3.75
C GLU A 96 -4.98 4.40 2.37
N HIS A 97 -4.56 5.09 1.31
CA HIS A 97 -4.83 4.86 -0.11
C HIS A 97 -6.32 4.93 -0.54
N PHE A 98 -7.11 5.79 0.08
CA PHE A 98 -8.49 6.08 -0.36
C PHE A 98 -8.54 7.08 -1.52
N LYS A 99 -9.50 6.90 -2.43
CA LYS A 99 -9.59 7.65 -3.70
C LYS A 99 -10.39 8.95 -3.58
N ASP A 100 -11.36 8.96 -2.67
CA ASP A 100 -12.28 10.06 -2.46
C ASP A 100 -12.72 10.19 -0.99
N PRO A 101 -13.33 11.31 -0.58
CA PRO A 101 -13.75 11.53 0.80
C PRO A 101 -14.79 10.52 1.32
N GLU A 102 -15.61 9.92 0.47
CA GLU A 102 -16.62 8.95 0.92
C GLU A 102 -15.95 7.62 1.31
N GLU A 103 -15.04 7.10 0.48
CA GLU A 103 -14.20 5.96 0.83
C GLU A 103 -13.37 6.26 2.10
N GLY A 104 -12.85 7.49 2.21
CA GLY A 104 -12.15 7.96 3.41
C GLY A 104 -13.02 7.92 4.67
N LYS A 105 -14.27 8.39 4.61
CA LYS A 105 -15.22 8.38 5.74
C LYS A 105 -15.51 6.95 6.21
N GLU A 106 -15.74 6.02 5.27
CA GLU A 106 -15.96 4.61 5.60
C GLU A 106 -14.72 3.99 6.25
N LEU A 107 -13.51 4.23 5.72
CA LEU A 107 -12.28 3.79 6.37
C LEU A 107 -12.11 4.41 7.76
N ALA A 108 -12.37 5.71 7.92
CA ALA A 108 -12.26 6.39 9.21
C ALA A 108 -13.25 5.82 10.23
N LYS A 109 -14.46 5.46 9.80
CA LYS A 109 -15.45 4.74 10.62
C LYS A 109 -14.91 3.38 11.07
N LEU A 110 -14.38 2.57 10.14
CA LEU A 110 -13.82 1.26 10.46
C LEU A 110 -12.64 1.36 11.45
N ARG A 111 -11.75 2.34 11.26
CA ARG A 111 -10.62 2.60 12.18
C ARG A 111 -11.08 3.09 13.55
N ALA A 112 -12.12 3.91 13.59
CA ALA A 112 -12.71 4.38 14.85
C ALA A 112 -13.33 3.22 15.63
N GLU A 113 -14.13 2.37 14.97
CA GLU A 113 -14.72 1.16 15.56
C GLU A 113 -13.64 0.19 16.08
N GLN A 114 -12.55 -0.01 15.32
CA GLN A 114 -11.38 -0.81 15.74
C GLN A 114 -10.76 -0.35 17.06
N ILE A 115 -10.69 0.96 17.28
CA ILE A 115 -10.16 1.51 18.53
C ILE A 115 -11.22 1.45 19.63
N ALA A 116 -12.47 1.80 19.30
CA ALA A 116 -13.58 1.90 20.24
C ALA A 116 -13.93 0.55 20.88
N CYS A 117 -13.95 -0.53 20.10
CA CYS A 117 -14.33 -1.87 20.58
C CYS A 117 -13.36 -2.46 21.61
N ARG A 118 -12.19 -1.84 21.81
CA ARG A 118 -11.20 -2.23 22.82
C ARG A 118 -11.13 -1.26 23.99
N GLY A 119 -11.96 -0.22 24.00
CA GLY A 119 -12.00 0.78 25.07
C GLY A 119 -12.50 0.21 26.39
N LYS A 120 -13.47 -0.71 26.33
CA LYS A 120 -14.10 -1.38 27.48
C LYS A 120 -14.22 -2.86 27.15
N LEU A 121 -13.45 -3.68 27.86
CA LEU A 121 -13.44 -5.14 27.73
C LEU A 121 -13.96 -5.76 29.03
N PHE A 122 -14.59 -6.93 28.92
CA PHE A 122 -15.01 -7.74 30.05
C PHE A 122 -14.24 -9.04 30.02
N ILE A 123 -13.56 -9.36 31.12
CA ILE A 123 -12.64 -10.49 31.22
C ILE A 123 -13.04 -11.32 32.42
N GLY A 124 -12.98 -12.64 32.31
CA GLY A 124 -13.41 -13.50 33.38
C GLY A 124 -13.16 -14.97 33.09
N GLU A 125 -13.71 -15.80 33.98
CA GLU A 125 -13.57 -17.25 33.95
C GLU A 125 -14.94 -17.90 34.09
N SER A 126 -15.15 -19.00 33.36
CA SER A 126 -16.40 -19.77 33.35
C SER A 126 -16.13 -21.27 33.42
N THR A 127 -17.10 -22.03 33.92
CA THR A 127 -17.17 -23.50 33.82
C THR A 127 -18.03 -23.98 32.65
N CYS A 128 -18.69 -23.07 31.92
CA CYS A 128 -19.59 -23.42 30.81
C CYS A 128 -18.80 -23.82 29.55
N PRO A 129 -18.88 -25.08 29.07
CA PRO A 129 -18.13 -25.55 27.92
C PRO A 129 -18.66 -25.06 26.58
N GLN A 130 -19.88 -24.51 26.54
CA GLN A 130 -20.58 -24.09 25.33
C GLN A 130 -20.13 -22.71 24.81
N LEU A 131 -19.32 -21.98 25.59
CA LEU A 131 -18.78 -20.70 25.17
C LEU A 131 -17.86 -20.89 23.96
N CYS A 132 -18.07 -20.08 22.91
CA CYS A 132 -17.28 -20.07 21.69
C CYS A 132 -17.08 -18.64 21.18
N PRO A 133 -15.89 -18.25 20.70
CA PRO A 133 -15.68 -16.95 20.06
C PRO A 133 -16.61 -16.74 18.87
N GLY A 134 -17.15 -15.52 18.75
CA GLY A 134 -18.08 -15.16 17.67
C GLY A 134 -19.56 -15.41 17.98
N PHE A 135 -19.89 -15.84 19.19
CA PHE A 135 -21.26 -16.04 19.64
C PHE A 135 -21.62 -15.10 20.80
N PHE A 136 -22.93 -14.88 20.96
CA PHE A 136 -23.49 -14.11 22.06
C PHE A 136 -23.95 -14.99 23.21
N PHE A 137 -23.95 -14.42 24.42
CA PHE A 137 -24.69 -14.95 25.58
C PHE A 137 -25.16 -13.80 26.47
N ASP A 138 -26.16 -14.07 27.31
CA ASP A 138 -26.71 -13.15 28.31
C ASP A 138 -26.14 -13.45 29.70
N LEU A 139 -25.52 -12.46 30.34
CA LEU A 139 -25.11 -12.56 31.75
C LEU A 139 -26.29 -12.17 32.67
N LYS A 140 -26.55 -12.97 33.71
CA LYS A 140 -27.49 -12.63 34.77
C LYS A 140 -26.90 -12.82 36.17
N GLU A 141 -27.63 -12.34 37.18
CA GLU A 141 -27.32 -12.51 38.61
C GLU A 141 -26.00 -11.89 39.08
N HIS A 142 -25.39 -11.03 38.25
CA HIS A 142 -24.25 -10.23 38.68
C HIS A 142 -24.70 -9.13 39.65
N TYR A 143 -23.99 -9.00 40.79
CA TYR A 143 -24.30 -8.02 41.84
C TYR A 143 -24.30 -6.56 41.37
N ARG A 144 -23.58 -6.25 40.28
CA ARG A 144 -23.71 -4.99 39.53
C ARG A 144 -24.71 -5.16 38.39
N ASP A 145 -25.86 -4.50 38.54
CA ASP A 145 -26.94 -4.52 37.55
C ASP A 145 -26.49 -4.15 36.13
N SER A 146 -25.65 -3.13 35.99
CA SER A 146 -25.11 -2.67 34.69
C SER A 146 -24.29 -3.73 33.92
N PHE A 147 -23.95 -4.86 34.55
CA PHE A 147 -23.23 -5.95 33.90
C PHE A 147 -24.17 -7.04 33.40
N ASN A 148 -25.42 -7.10 33.86
CA ASN A 148 -26.41 -8.08 33.43
C ASN A 148 -26.97 -7.69 32.06
N GLN A 149 -26.29 -8.13 31.00
CA GLN A 149 -26.61 -7.81 29.62
C GLN A 149 -26.01 -8.86 28.68
N LYS A 150 -26.31 -8.68 27.40
CA LYS A 150 -25.78 -9.51 26.32
C LYS A 150 -24.36 -9.13 25.90
N TYR A 151 -23.49 -10.12 25.75
CA TYR A 151 -22.08 -9.96 25.39
C TYR A 151 -21.69 -10.80 24.19
N LEU A 152 -20.79 -10.27 23.35
CA LEU A 152 -20.09 -11.02 22.30
C LEU A 152 -18.78 -11.56 22.86
N ILE A 153 -18.55 -12.86 22.67
CA ILE A 153 -17.29 -13.52 23.01
C ILE A 153 -16.29 -13.24 21.88
N ILE A 154 -15.20 -12.54 22.17
CA ILE A 154 -14.19 -12.17 21.16
C ILE A 154 -12.88 -12.95 21.29
N GLU A 155 -12.63 -13.54 22.46
CA GLU A 155 -11.47 -14.39 22.74
C GLU A 155 -11.86 -15.39 23.82
N LEU A 156 -11.37 -16.62 23.69
CA LEU A 156 -11.63 -17.70 24.63
C LEU A 156 -10.43 -18.64 24.69
N GLU A 157 -10.02 -19.01 25.89
CA GLU A 157 -8.99 -20.00 26.17
C GLU A 157 -9.60 -21.10 27.03
N HIS A 158 -9.48 -22.35 26.59
CA HIS A 158 -10.03 -23.52 27.29
C HIS A 158 -8.93 -24.27 28.03
N GLU A 159 -9.22 -24.69 29.26
CA GLU A 159 -8.36 -25.49 30.11
C GLU A 159 -9.18 -26.65 30.69
N GLY A 160 -8.70 -27.89 30.54
CA GLY A 160 -9.37 -29.08 31.04
C GLY A 160 -8.40 -30.02 31.73
N SER A 161 -8.82 -30.58 32.88
CA SER A 161 -8.03 -31.52 33.67
C SER A 161 -8.85 -32.78 33.96
N GLN A 162 -8.27 -33.94 33.68
CA GLN A 162 -8.87 -35.25 34.01
C GLN A 162 -8.26 -35.87 35.28
N ALA A 163 -7.43 -35.12 36.03
CA ALA A 163 -6.72 -35.65 37.19
C ALA A 163 -7.66 -36.21 38.27
N GLY A 164 -8.83 -35.59 38.47
CA GLY A 164 -9.83 -36.05 39.45
C GLY A 164 -10.55 -37.35 39.09
N ILE A 165 -10.66 -37.71 37.80
CA ILE A 165 -11.34 -38.93 37.34
C ILE A 165 -10.49 -40.18 37.63
N LEU A 166 -9.16 -40.07 37.55
CA LEU A 166 -8.23 -41.16 37.88
C LEU A 166 -8.23 -41.50 39.38
N VAL A 167 -8.52 -40.53 40.25
CA VAL A 167 -8.59 -40.71 41.70
C VAL A 167 -9.95 -41.29 42.14
N ALA A 168 -11.04 -41.00 41.42
CA ALA A 168 -12.38 -41.53 41.75
C ALA A 168 -12.51 -43.06 41.60
N GLY A 169 -11.61 -43.72 40.86
CA GLY A 169 -11.51 -45.19 40.78
C GLY A 169 -10.77 -45.83 41.96
N LEU A 170 -10.12 -45.03 42.80
CA LEU A 170 -9.42 -45.48 44.01
C LEU A 170 -10.24 -45.02 45.22
N SER A 171 -10.87 -45.96 45.90
CA SER A 171 -11.56 -45.73 47.18
C SER A 171 -10.53 -45.52 48.30
N SER A 172 -9.77 -44.43 48.27
CA SER A 172 -8.93 -44.04 49.38
C SER A 172 -9.42 -42.73 50.02
N GLU A 173 -9.46 -42.75 51.35
CA GLU A 173 -9.75 -41.59 52.23
C GLU A 173 -8.69 -40.47 52.10
N GLU A 174 -7.70 -40.62 51.21
CA GLU A 174 -6.62 -39.67 50.92
C GLU A 174 -6.98 -38.68 49.78
N ALA A 175 -8.15 -38.80 49.15
CA ALA A 175 -8.65 -37.87 48.13
C ALA A 175 -9.16 -36.52 48.70
N SER A 176 -8.48 -36.00 49.74
CA SER A 176 -8.74 -34.70 50.38
C SER A 176 -7.82 -33.57 49.91
N GLY A 177 -7.11 -33.78 48.79
CA GLY A 177 -6.47 -32.69 48.05
C GLY A 177 -7.52 -31.84 47.33
N GLU A 178 -7.24 -30.55 47.14
CA GLU A 178 -8.05 -29.64 46.33
C GLU A 178 -8.37 -30.31 44.99
N ARG A 179 -9.65 -30.66 44.78
CA ARG A 179 -10.10 -31.14 43.48
C ARG A 179 -10.06 -29.94 42.55
N GLU A 180 -9.09 -29.92 41.64
CA GLU A 180 -9.06 -28.91 40.59
C GLU A 180 -10.30 -29.09 39.70
N PRO A 181 -10.98 -28.00 39.29
CA PRO A 181 -12.14 -28.09 38.43
C PRO A 181 -11.79 -28.83 37.13
N GLY A 182 -12.62 -29.80 36.72
CA GLY A 182 -12.34 -30.61 35.53
C GLY A 182 -12.29 -29.80 34.23
N TYR A 183 -12.90 -28.61 34.20
CA TYR A 183 -12.88 -27.69 33.07
C TYR A 183 -13.07 -26.24 33.51
N ILE A 184 -12.27 -25.34 32.93
CA ILE A 184 -12.37 -23.88 33.03
C ILE A 184 -12.13 -23.28 31.65
N ASN A 185 -12.78 -22.17 31.34
CA ASN A 185 -12.33 -21.29 30.27
C ASN A 185 -12.13 -19.85 30.76
N ARG A 186 -11.27 -19.12 30.05
CA ARG A 186 -11.01 -17.70 30.25
C ARG A 186 -11.47 -16.94 29.02
N PHE A 187 -12.35 -15.96 29.21
CA PHE A 187 -12.96 -15.24 28.11
C PHE A 187 -12.57 -13.76 28.10
N THR A 188 -12.61 -13.16 26.90
CA THR A 188 -12.69 -11.71 26.73
C THR A 188 -13.93 -11.38 25.91
N LEU A 189 -14.71 -10.43 26.38
CA LEU A 189 -15.99 -10.03 25.81
C LEU A 189 -16.06 -8.54 25.52
N ILE A 190 -16.97 -8.19 24.63
CA ILE A 190 -17.48 -6.84 24.42
C ILE A 190 -19.02 -6.83 24.54
N PRO A 191 -19.65 -5.72 24.94
CA PRO A 191 -21.10 -5.60 24.91
C PRO A 191 -21.67 -5.83 23.50
N SER A 192 -22.89 -6.36 23.40
CA SER A 192 -23.51 -6.74 22.12
C SER A 192 -23.79 -5.55 21.18
N ASP A 193 -23.94 -4.34 21.71
CA ASP A 193 -24.13 -3.10 20.94
C ASP A 193 -22.82 -2.53 20.38
N VAL A 194 -21.67 -3.12 20.72
CA VAL A 194 -20.36 -2.68 20.25
C VAL A 194 -19.94 -3.48 19.02
N GLN A 195 -19.77 -2.80 17.89
CA GLN A 195 -19.24 -3.41 16.67
C GLN A 195 -17.79 -3.86 16.87
N PHE A 196 -17.54 -5.17 16.78
CA PHE A 196 -16.18 -5.71 16.74
C PHE A 196 -15.48 -5.36 15.43
N ARG A 197 -14.19 -5.03 15.53
CA ARG A 197 -13.26 -4.92 14.40
C ARG A 197 -11.91 -5.51 14.81
N PRO A 198 -11.23 -6.27 13.94
CA PRO A 198 -9.94 -6.88 14.28
C PRO A 198 -8.84 -5.83 14.34
N GLU A 199 -7.81 -6.10 15.12
CA GLU A 199 -6.59 -5.29 15.13
C GLU A 199 -5.80 -5.52 13.84
N VAL A 200 -5.21 -4.45 13.30
CA VAL A 200 -4.25 -4.57 12.21
C VAL A 200 -2.89 -4.91 12.78
N LYS A 201 -2.67 -6.21 13.00
CA LYS A 201 -1.39 -6.77 13.45
C LYS A 201 -0.49 -7.17 12.29
N THR A 202 -1.09 -7.60 11.17
CA THR A 202 -0.35 -8.02 9.98
C THR A 202 0.33 -6.81 9.34
N PRO A 203 1.66 -6.80 9.21
CA PRO A 203 2.37 -5.71 8.55
C PRO A 203 1.96 -5.60 7.08
N LYS A 204 1.75 -4.37 6.60
CA LYS A 204 1.54 -4.12 5.17
C LYS A 204 2.82 -4.48 4.39
N PRO A 205 2.75 -5.28 3.30
CA PRO A 205 3.90 -5.54 2.44
C PRO A 205 4.49 -4.24 1.90
N ARG A 206 5.83 -4.15 1.82
CA ARG A 206 6.53 -2.95 1.34
C ARG A 206 7.71 -3.28 0.44
N PHE A 207 7.90 -2.44 -0.59
CA PHE A 207 9.14 -2.34 -1.36
C PHE A 207 9.99 -1.19 -0.80
N TYR A 208 11.22 -1.49 -0.38
CA TYR A 208 12.13 -0.49 0.18
C TYR A 208 13.08 0.13 -0.86
N GLY A 209 12.98 -0.27 -2.13
CA GLY A 209 13.86 0.18 -3.19
C GLY A 209 13.15 0.20 -4.53
N THR A 210 13.91 -0.05 -5.60
CA THR A 210 13.40 -0.12 -6.95
C THR A 210 13.36 -1.55 -7.48
N ILE A 211 12.50 -1.80 -8.46
CA ILE A 211 12.49 -3.05 -9.23
C ILE A 211 12.49 -2.77 -10.72
N ASN A 212 13.22 -3.58 -11.49
CA ASN A 212 13.19 -3.54 -12.94
C ASN A 212 11.83 -4.03 -13.46
N ALA A 213 11.36 -3.45 -14.55
CA ALA A 213 10.18 -3.89 -15.29
C ALA A 213 10.39 -3.60 -16.78
N LYS A 214 9.58 -4.23 -17.64
CA LYS A 214 9.58 -3.94 -19.08
C LYS A 214 8.30 -3.24 -19.48
N VAL A 215 8.36 -2.21 -20.31
CA VAL A 215 7.17 -1.54 -20.84
C VAL A 215 6.33 -2.52 -21.66
N ASP A 216 5.06 -2.67 -21.29
CA ASP A 216 4.06 -3.52 -21.97
C ASP A 216 3.23 -2.67 -22.94
N ALA A 217 2.79 -3.29 -24.04
CA ALA A 217 2.00 -2.63 -25.08
C ALA A 217 1.15 -3.65 -25.85
N SER A 218 -0.09 -3.28 -26.19
CA SER A 218 -1.05 -4.17 -26.87
C SER A 218 -0.85 -4.22 -28.39
N GLY A 219 -0.36 -3.14 -28.98
CA GLY A 219 -0.21 -2.96 -30.41
C GLY A 219 1.06 -3.58 -30.97
N ASP A 220 1.11 -3.51 -32.30
CA ASP A 220 2.22 -3.92 -33.17
C ASP A 220 3.24 -2.79 -33.41
N GLY A 221 2.91 -1.56 -33.03
CA GLY A 221 3.80 -0.40 -33.10
C GLY A 221 5.02 -0.48 -32.18
N LYS A 222 6.05 0.32 -32.49
CA LYS A 222 7.29 0.40 -31.68
C LYS A 222 7.08 1.18 -30.37
N TYR A 223 6.28 2.24 -30.40
CA TYR A 223 5.94 3.02 -29.21
C TYR A 223 4.88 2.30 -28.39
N ALA A 224 5.01 2.36 -27.07
CA ALA A 224 3.98 1.86 -26.18
C ALA A 224 2.76 2.79 -26.18
N GLU A 225 1.55 2.24 -26.06
CA GLU A 225 0.36 3.06 -25.91
C GLU A 225 0.40 3.82 -24.58
N LEU A 226 -0.03 5.08 -24.64
CA LEU A 226 -0.24 5.93 -23.47
C LEU A 226 -1.74 6.12 -23.26
N ASP A 227 -2.14 6.40 -22.03
CA ASP A 227 -3.46 6.94 -21.75
C ASP A 227 -3.48 8.48 -21.81
N ASP A 228 -4.64 9.05 -21.49
CA ASP A 228 -4.90 10.50 -21.42
C ASP A 228 -3.95 11.27 -20.47
N GLN A 229 -3.22 10.57 -19.62
CA GLN A 229 -2.31 11.11 -18.62
C GLN A 229 -0.84 10.75 -18.91
N GLY A 230 -0.53 10.19 -20.08
CA GLY A 230 0.84 9.84 -20.46
C GLY A 230 1.43 8.67 -19.66
N ARG A 231 0.58 7.81 -19.07
CA ARG A 231 1.00 6.66 -18.26
C ARG A 231 1.32 5.46 -19.13
N TYR A 232 2.07 4.50 -18.56
CA TYR A 232 2.49 3.27 -19.22
C TYR A 232 1.92 2.03 -18.54
N LYS A 233 1.87 0.92 -19.25
CA LYS A 233 1.75 -0.42 -18.64
C LYS A 233 3.12 -1.09 -18.66
N VAL A 234 3.33 -2.01 -17.74
CA VAL A 234 4.59 -2.75 -17.58
C VAL A 234 4.33 -4.22 -17.27
N ILE A 235 5.30 -5.06 -17.62
CA ILE A 235 5.43 -6.46 -17.18
C ILE A 235 6.39 -6.47 -16.00
N LEU A 236 5.93 -7.03 -14.87
CA LEU A 236 6.72 -7.19 -13.67
C LEU A 236 7.55 -8.49 -13.76
N PRO A 237 8.79 -8.52 -13.26
CA PRO A 237 9.69 -9.65 -13.44
C PRO A 237 9.28 -10.90 -12.63
N PHE A 238 8.47 -10.71 -11.58
CA PHE A 238 7.92 -11.79 -10.76
C PHE A 238 6.51 -12.22 -11.19
N ASP A 239 5.94 -11.61 -12.26
CA ASP A 239 4.62 -11.99 -12.75
C ASP A 239 4.69 -13.35 -13.47
N MET A 240 4.20 -14.40 -12.79
CA MET A 240 4.12 -15.75 -13.33
C MET A 240 2.82 -16.02 -14.10
N SER A 241 1.92 -15.03 -14.22
CA SER A 241 0.63 -15.23 -14.88
C SER A 241 0.73 -15.36 -16.41
N GLY A 242 1.88 -14.98 -16.99
CA GLY A 242 2.10 -14.97 -18.43
C GLY A 242 1.26 -13.91 -19.17
N ARG A 243 0.65 -12.96 -18.45
CA ARG A 243 -0.12 -11.88 -19.06
C ARG A 243 0.83 -10.91 -19.76
N GLU A 244 0.51 -10.61 -21.01
CA GLU A 244 1.22 -9.65 -21.85
C GLU A 244 0.24 -8.95 -22.80
N GLY A 245 0.74 -8.05 -23.65
CA GLY A 245 -0.08 -7.36 -24.64
C GLY A 245 -0.93 -6.27 -24.01
N GLY A 246 -0.35 -5.51 -23.07
CA GLY A 246 -1.03 -4.44 -22.35
C GLY A 246 -2.01 -4.93 -21.27
N LYS A 247 -1.84 -6.17 -20.78
CA LYS A 247 -2.72 -6.80 -19.77
C LYS A 247 -1.99 -7.18 -18.48
N ALA A 248 -0.67 -7.00 -18.43
CA ALA A 248 0.16 -7.37 -17.29
C ALA A 248 -0.05 -6.46 -16.07
N SER A 249 -0.36 -5.18 -16.28
CA SER A 249 -0.57 -4.21 -15.20
C SER A 249 -1.58 -3.11 -15.54
N ARG A 250 -1.90 -2.33 -14.51
CA ARG A 250 -2.62 -1.07 -14.64
C ARG A 250 -1.67 0.02 -15.16
N TRP A 251 -2.24 1.14 -15.60
CA TRP A 251 -1.51 2.37 -15.91
C TRP A 251 -0.68 2.91 -14.73
N ILE A 252 0.61 3.15 -15.00
CA ILE A 252 1.65 3.61 -14.07
C ILE A 252 2.20 4.94 -14.56
N ARG A 253 2.31 5.93 -13.67
CA ARG A 253 2.93 7.22 -13.99
C ARG A 253 4.43 7.08 -14.18
N MET A 254 4.97 7.86 -15.12
CA MET A 254 6.41 8.05 -15.27
C MET A 254 6.80 9.40 -14.68
N ALA A 255 7.83 9.41 -13.83
CA ALA A 255 8.48 10.62 -13.38
C ALA A 255 9.15 11.30 -14.57
N GLN A 256 8.94 12.61 -14.71
CA GLN A 256 9.50 13.42 -15.79
C GLN A 256 10.50 14.42 -15.23
N PRO A 257 11.60 14.73 -15.94
CA PRO A 257 12.58 15.73 -15.48
C PRO A 257 11.99 17.14 -15.31
N TYR A 258 10.95 17.47 -16.08
CA TYR A 258 10.27 18.77 -16.06
C TYR A 258 8.81 18.59 -16.47
N ALA A 259 7.88 19.19 -15.72
CA ALA A 259 6.44 19.11 -15.99
C ALA A 259 5.69 20.32 -15.40
N GLY A 260 4.58 20.70 -16.03
CA GLY A 260 3.64 21.74 -15.62
C GLY A 260 2.30 21.59 -16.35
N GLU A 261 1.44 22.62 -16.31
CA GLU A 261 0.06 22.55 -16.83
C GLU A 261 0.00 22.20 -18.33
N ASP A 262 0.80 22.87 -19.17
CA ASP A 262 0.86 22.65 -20.63
C ASP A 262 2.31 22.65 -21.16
N TYR A 263 3.27 22.28 -20.31
CA TYR A 263 4.67 22.21 -20.68
C TYR A 263 5.39 21.07 -19.94
N GLY A 264 6.51 20.62 -20.48
CA GLY A 264 7.33 19.61 -19.83
C GLY A 264 8.35 18.97 -20.75
N MET A 265 8.98 17.91 -20.24
CA MET A 265 9.96 17.08 -20.95
C MET A 265 9.49 15.62 -20.91
N HIS A 266 8.70 15.23 -21.92
CA HIS A 266 8.21 13.86 -22.10
C HIS A 266 8.94 13.20 -23.27
N PHE A 267 9.71 12.15 -23.00
CA PHE A 267 10.25 11.26 -24.04
C PHE A 267 9.51 9.93 -24.03
N PRO A 268 8.65 9.65 -25.04
CA PRO A 268 7.85 8.43 -25.02
C PRO A 268 8.70 7.17 -25.11
N LEU A 269 8.44 6.21 -24.23
CA LEU A 269 9.12 4.92 -24.23
C LEU A 269 8.56 3.96 -25.30
N HIS A 270 9.42 3.05 -25.75
CA HIS A 270 9.04 1.99 -26.67
C HIS A 270 8.53 0.75 -25.91
N LYS A 271 7.80 -0.12 -26.61
CA LYS A 271 7.48 -1.46 -26.14
C LYS A 271 8.79 -2.20 -25.80
N GLY A 272 8.81 -2.86 -24.65
CA GLY A 272 9.96 -3.64 -24.17
C GLY A 272 11.09 -2.82 -23.56
N THR A 273 11.00 -1.48 -23.53
CA THR A 273 11.99 -0.65 -22.82
C THR A 273 12.07 -1.05 -21.36
N GLU A 274 13.30 -1.25 -20.85
CA GLU A 274 13.53 -1.55 -19.44
C GLU A 274 13.43 -0.27 -18.61
N VAL A 275 12.68 -0.36 -17.51
CA VAL A 275 12.39 0.75 -16.61
C VAL A 275 12.58 0.33 -15.16
N LEU A 276 12.86 1.30 -14.30
CA LEU A 276 12.87 1.13 -12.86
C LEU A 276 11.55 1.64 -12.28
N LEU A 277 10.91 0.82 -11.47
CA LEU A 277 9.75 1.18 -10.66
C LEU A 277 10.20 1.49 -9.24
N THR A 278 9.68 2.57 -8.66
CA THR A 278 9.62 2.79 -7.21
C THR A 278 8.17 2.76 -6.76
N PHE A 279 7.95 2.81 -5.46
CA PHE A 279 6.64 2.66 -4.84
C PHE A 279 6.44 3.78 -3.82
N VAL A 280 5.34 4.52 -3.92
CA VAL A 280 5.04 5.63 -2.99
C VAL A 280 4.89 5.06 -1.58
N ASP A 281 5.68 5.55 -0.62
CA ASP A 281 5.81 5.00 0.73
C ASP A 281 6.15 3.49 0.76
N GLY A 282 6.72 2.96 -0.31
CA GLY A 282 6.98 1.52 -0.47
C GLY A 282 5.72 0.68 -0.71
N ASP A 283 4.56 1.28 -0.96
CA ASP A 283 3.30 0.57 -1.20
C ASP A 283 3.29 -0.12 -2.57
N PRO A 284 3.24 -1.47 -2.65
CA PRO A 284 3.21 -2.21 -3.91
C PRO A 284 2.07 -1.78 -4.85
N ASP A 285 0.98 -1.24 -4.31
CA ASP A 285 -0.18 -0.78 -5.07
C ASP A 285 -0.01 0.64 -5.65
N ARG A 286 1.11 1.31 -5.37
CA ARG A 286 1.40 2.69 -5.80
C ARG A 286 2.72 2.79 -6.57
N PRO A 287 2.92 2.03 -7.67
CA PRO A 287 4.13 2.11 -8.46
C PRO A 287 4.24 3.43 -9.24
N ILE A 288 5.49 3.86 -9.47
CA ILE A 288 5.87 4.97 -10.35
C ILE A 288 7.12 4.56 -11.11
N ILE A 289 7.13 4.71 -12.43
CA ILE A 289 8.36 4.58 -13.24
C ILE A 289 9.25 5.79 -12.93
N VAL A 290 10.46 5.56 -12.43
CA VAL A 290 11.39 6.65 -12.07
C VAL A 290 12.38 6.96 -13.17
N ALA A 291 12.73 5.97 -13.98
CA ALA A 291 13.71 6.08 -15.04
C ALA A 291 13.57 4.92 -16.04
N SER A 292 13.95 5.18 -17.29
CA SER A 292 14.35 4.13 -18.24
C SER A 292 15.83 3.82 -18.07
N VAL A 293 16.20 2.54 -18.11
CA VAL A 293 17.59 2.10 -17.93
C VAL A 293 18.09 1.37 -19.18
N PRO A 294 19.17 1.86 -19.84
CA PRO A 294 19.80 1.17 -20.94
C PRO A 294 20.37 -0.19 -20.53
N ASN A 295 20.37 -1.14 -21.46
CA ASN A 295 20.98 -2.46 -21.31
C ASN A 295 21.69 -2.87 -22.62
N PRO A 296 22.35 -4.05 -22.71
CA PRO A 296 23.04 -4.45 -23.94
C PRO A 296 22.16 -4.53 -25.19
N GLU A 297 20.85 -4.77 -25.05
CA GLU A 297 19.87 -4.78 -26.14
C GLU A 297 19.41 -3.36 -26.52
N THR A 298 19.42 -2.43 -25.55
CA THR A 298 18.98 -1.03 -25.68
C THR A 298 20.12 -0.09 -25.30
N LYS A 299 21.16 -0.04 -26.14
CA LYS A 299 22.39 0.69 -25.84
C LYS A 299 22.18 2.21 -25.69
N THR A 300 22.89 2.79 -24.74
CA THR A 300 22.98 4.24 -24.57
C THR A 300 23.76 4.90 -25.73
N PRO A 301 23.45 6.16 -26.12
CA PRO A 301 24.21 6.91 -27.12
C PRO A 301 25.66 7.25 -26.73
N VAL A 302 25.99 7.19 -25.43
CA VAL A 302 27.32 7.54 -24.89
C VAL A 302 27.92 6.31 -24.20
N THR A 303 29.12 5.91 -24.64
CA THR A 303 29.88 4.77 -24.16
C THR A 303 31.34 5.18 -23.92
N SER A 304 32.21 4.21 -23.61
CA SER A 304 33.66 4.43 -23.51
C SER A 304 34.29 4.94 -24.81
N GLU A 305 33.66 4.72 -25.97
CA GLU A 305 34.17 5.19 -27.27
C GLU A 305 34.00 6.70 -27.46
N ASN A 306 33.09 7.33 -26.72
CA ASN A 306 32.72 8.74 -26.89
C ASN A 306 32.35 9.43 -25.56
N GLN A 307 33.06 9.09 -24.48
CA GLN A 307 32.76 9.50 -23.10
C GLN A 307 32.71 11.02 -22.84
N THR A 308 33.27 11.85 -23.71
CA THR A 308 33.27 13.33 -23.63
C THR A 308 32.08 13.96 -24.36
N GLN A 309 31.13 13.16 -24.84
CA GLN A 309 29.95 13.64 -25.54
C GLN A 309 28.72 13.66 -24.65
N ALA A 310 27.93 14.73 -24.72
CA ALA A 310 26.56 14.78 -24.23
C ALA A 310 25.60 14.70 -25.42
N ILE A 311 24.71 13.71 -25.42
CA ILE A 311 23.84 13.39 -26.56
C ILE A 311 22.40 13.22 -26.10
N LEU A 312 21.49 14.01 -26.66
CA LEU A 312 20.05 13.72 -26.71
C LEU A 312 19.72 13.21 -28.09
N ARG A 313 19.38 11.92 -28.21
CA ARG A 313 18.99 11.29 -29.48
C ARG A 313 17.60 10.68 -29.36
N THR A 314 16.69 11.11 -30.23
CA THR A 314 15.35 10.53 -30.33
C THR A 314 15.37 9.24 -31.16
N ALA A 315 14.37 8.37 -31.00
CA ALA A 315 14.28 7.12 -31.78
C ALA A 315 14.13 7.37 -33.30
N GLY A 316 13.61 8.53 -33.70
CA GLY A 316 13.56 8.97 -35.10
C GLY A 316 14.91 9.47 -35.64
N GLY A 317 15.96 9.52 -34.81
CA GLY A 317 17.31 9.91 -35.18
C GLY A 317 17.61 11.42 -35.10
N ASN A 318 16.66 12.26 -34.65
CA ASN A 318 16.97 13.64 -34.31
C ASN A 318 17.95 13.68 -33.13
N GLU A 319 18.99 14.50 -33.23
CA GLU A 319 20.09 14.53 -32.28
C GLU A 319 20.51 15.96 -31.92
N ILE A 320 20.67 16.21 -30.62
CA ILE A 320 21.43 17.33 -30.07
C ILE A 320 22.69 16.74 -29.44
N LYS A 321 23.85 17.15 -29.93
CA LYS A 321 25.14 16.63 -29.50
C LYS A 321 26.09 17.76 -29.12
N HIS A 322 26.71 17.64 -27.96
CA HIS A 322 27.79 18.49 -27.49
C HIS A 322 29.03 17.61 -27.27
N GLU A 323 30.19 18.05 -27.75
CA GLU A 323 31.49 17.43 -27.53
C GLU A 323 32.34 18.33 -26.65
N ASP A 324 32.87 17.79 -25.57
CA ASP A 324 33.68 18.52 -24.60
C ASP A 324 35.17 18.18 -24.68
N LYS A 325 35.59 17.32 -25.63
CA LYS A 325 37.01 17.00 -25.81
C LYS A 325 37.82 18.26 -26.14
N ASP A 326 38.87 18.50 -25.35
CA ASP A 326 39.77 19.64 -25.51
C ASP A 326 40.31 19.80 -26.94
N GLY A 327 40.22 21.02 -27.45
CA GLY A 327 40.62 21.40 -28.81
C GLY A 327 39.68 20.92 -29.91
N ASN A 328 38.67 20.11 -29.56
CA ASN A 328 37.71 19.46 -30.46
C ASN A 328 36.25 19.72 -30.04
N GLN A 329 35.99 20.75 -29.24
CA GLN A 329 34.66 21.06 -28.77
C GLN A 329 33.73 21.41 -29.95
N LEU A 330 32.51 20.87 -29.94
CA LEU A 330 31.50 21.17 -30.95
C LEU A 330 30.09 21.07 -30.39
N MET A 331 29.17 21.82 -30.98
CA MET A 331 27.72 21.65 -30.81
C MET A 331 27.12 21.28 -32.16
N ARG A 332 26.22 20.30 -32.18
CA ARG A 332 25.60 19.80 -33.41
C ARG A 332 24.14 19.44 -33.20
N LEU A 333 23.30 19.94 -34.11
CA LEU A 333 21.92 19.55 -34.29
C LEU A 333 21.83 18.73 -35.59
N THR A 334 21.24 17.54 -35.53
CA THR A 334 21.05 16.67 -36.70
C THR A 334 19.60 16.24 -36.79
N CYS A 335 19.03 16.31 -38.00
CA CYS A 335 17.73 15.75 -38.35
C CYS A 335 17.92 14.81 -39.55
N PRO A 336 17.51 13.53 -39.47
CA PRO A 336 17.65 12.59 -40.58
C PRO A 336 16.86 13.00 -41.82
N THR A 337 15.73 13.69 -41.65
CA THR A 337 14.96 14.21 -42.77
C THR A 337 15.81 15.23 -43.55
N ALA A 338 15.98 14.97 -44.85
CA ALA A 338 16.85 15.71 -45.74
C ALA A 338 18.31 15.86 -45.23
N ASN A 339 18.79 14.94 -44.38
CA ASN A 339 20.14 14.97 -43.80
C ASN A 339 20.57 16.34 -43.25
N THR A 340 19.64 17.03 -42.59
CA THR A 340 19.83 18.41 -42.15
C THR A 340 20.75 18.48 -40.93
N VAL A 341 21.75 19.36 -40.99
CA VAL A 341 22.74 19.55 -39.91
C VAL A 341 23.01 21.03 -39.69
N VAL A 342 23.04 21.44 -38.42
CA VAL A 342 23.61 22.71 -37.97
C VAL A 342 24.70 22.40 -36.95
N ARG A 343 25.90 22.94 -37.14
CA ARG A 343 27.06 22.64 -36.30
C ARG A 343 27.90 23.88 -36.05
N LEU A 344 28.46 23.96 -34.84
CA LEU A 344 29.41 24.97 -34.37
C LEU A 344 30.66 24.30 -33.81
N GLY A 345 31.84 24.91 -34.01
CA GLY A 345 33.09 24.47 -33.39
C GLY A 345 33.90 23.53 -34.27
N ALA A 346 34.39 22.43 -33.70
CA ALA A 346 35.35 21.54 -34.36
C ALA A 346 34.81 20.87 -35.64
N PRO A 347 35.69 20.58 -36.60
CA PRO A 347 35.30 19.93 -37.83
C PRO A 347 34.90 18.46 -37.62
N ASN A 348 34.12 17.89 -38.55
CA ASN A 348 34.18 16.44 -38.78
C ASN A 348 35.62 16.09 -39.20
N PRO A 349 36.07 14.82 -39.18
CA PRO A 349 37.48 14.43 -39.38
C PRO A 349 38.21 14.95 -40.65
N LYS A 350 37.55 15.71 -41.53
CA LYS A 350 38.06 16.27 -42.79
C LYS A 350 37.65 17.73 -43.08
N GLY A 351 37.11 18.48 -42.12
CA GLY A 351 36.66 19.88 -42.34
C GLY A 351 37.50 20.92 -41.60
N ASP A 352 37.13 22.19 -41.76
CA ASP A 352 37.65 23.31 -40.95
C ASP A 352 36.77 23.61 -39.73
N LYS A 353 37.38 24.20 -38.69
CA LYS A 353 36.66 24.71 -37.50
C LYS A 353 35.73 25.85 -37.92
N GLY A 354 34.55 25.93 -37.31
CA GLY A 354 33.61 27.04 -37.56
C GLY A 354 32.15 26.61 -37.54
N ILE A 355 31.34 27.26 -38.38
CA ILE A 355 29.91 27.01 -38.51
C ILE A 355 29.66 26.22 -39.79
N ASP A 356 28.86 25.16 -39.71
CA ASP A 356 28.41 24.36 -40.86
C ASP A 356 26.88 24.22 -40.82
N GLN A 357 26.21 24.54 -41.93
CA GLN A 357 24.77 24.43 -42.12
C GLN A 357 24.54 23.74 -43.47
N ARG A 358 23.87 22.58 -43.47
CA ARG A 358 23.62 21.80 -44.69
C ARG A 358 22.33 21.00 -44.62
N THR A 359 21.76 20.73 -45.78
CA THR A 359 20.60 19.86 -46.02
C THR A 359 20.69 19.36 -47.46
N ASP A 360 20.17 18.16 -47.74
CA ASP A 360 20.17 17.54 -49.07
C ASP A 360 19.03 18.05 -49.96
N GLU A 361 18.05 18.73 -49.37
CA GLU A 361 16.92 19.30 -50.09
C GLU A 361 16.99 20.83 -50.07
N ASN A 362 15.91 21.49 -49.63
CA ASN A 362 15.78 22.93 -49.73
C ASN A 362 16.26 23.62 -48.46
N MET A 363 17.13 24.61 -48.61
CA MET A 363 17.42 25.61 -47.57
C MET A 363 16.91 26.97 -48.04
N ALA A 364 15.93 27.51 -47.34
CA ALA A 364 15.44 28.87 -47.57
C ALA A 364 15.87 29.77 -46.40
N THR A 365 16.45 30.92 -46.70
CA THR A 365 16.71 31.98 -45.72
C THR A 365 15.79 33.16 -46.04
N VAL A 366 14.86 33.45 -45.13
CA VAL A 366 13.91 34.56 -45.27
C VAL A 366 14.22 35.59 -44.20
N ILE A 367 14.50 36.84 -44.61
CA ILE A 367 14.97 37.93 -43.74
C ILE A 367 13.92 39.04 -43.75
N GLY A 368 13.23 39.25 -42.62
CA GLY A 368 12.26 40.34 -42.43
C GLY A 368 12.85 41.63 -41.85
N GLY A 369 14.15 41.65 -41.58
CA GLY A 369 14.90 42.73 -40.92
C GLY A 369 16.35 42.75 -41.41
N TRP A 370 17.36 42.58 -40.54
CA TRP A 370 18.77 42.51 -40.95
C TRP A 370 19.44 41.18 -40.60
N GLU A 371 20.39 40.78 -41.46
CA GLU A 371 21.30 39.65 -41.30
C GLU A 371 22.74 40.17 -41.52
N THR A 372 23.68 39.77 -40.67
CA THR A 372 25.10 39.94 -40.98
C THR A 372 25.89 38.74 -40.50
N ARG A 373 26.72 38.20 -41.40
CA ARG A 373 27.68 37.12 -41.15
C ARG A 373 29.05 37.60 -41.62
N THR A 374 30.09 37.49 -40.79
CA THR A 374 31.47 37.68 -41.25
C THR A 374 32.35 36.58 -40.65
N VAL A 375 33.14 35.95 -41.52
CA VAL A 375 33.93 34.74 -41.24
C VAL A 375 35.38 35.06 -41.61
N GLY A 376 36.22 35.25 -40.58
CA GLY A 376 37.62 35.68 -40.68
C GLY A 376 37.90 36.98 -39.92
N SER A 377 38.59 36.86 -38.76
CA SER A 377 39.09 37.89 -37.83
C SER A 377 38.37 39.25 -37.75
N THR A 378 37.49 39.41 -36.76
CA THR A 378 37.50 40.62 -35.91
C THR A 378 38.17 40.26 -34.59
N SER A 379 39.44 40.60 -34.46
CA SER A 379 40.21 40.55 -33.21
C SER A 379 39.41 41.18 -32.06
N GLY A 380 39.09 40.37 -31.05
CA GLY A 380 38.36 40.80 -29.87
C GLY A 380 38.29 39.69 -28.84
N ASN A 381 39.35 39.61 -28.02
CA ASN A 381 39.56 38.75 -26.85
C ASN A 381 38.29 38.19 -26.19
N MET A 382 38.25 36.86 -26.06
CA MET A 382 37.83 36.22 -24.81
C MET A 382 38.73 35.02 -24.53
N THR A 383 39.76 35.25 -23.72
CA THR A 383 40.40 34.22 -22.91
C THR A 383 39.55 34.04 -21.65
N PRO A 384 38.97 32.86 -21.38
CA PRO A 384 38.58 32.50 -20.03
C PRO A 384 39.80 31.93 -19.30
N ALA A 385 39.98 32.37 -18.06
CA ALA A 385 40.90 31.77 -17.09
C ALA A 385 40.38 30.42 -16.58
#